data_AF-A0A6J2KSU3-F1
#
_entry.id   AF-A0A6J2KSU3-F1
#
_cell.length_a   1.000
_cell.length_b   1.000
_cell.length_c   1.000
_cell.angle_alpha   90.00
_cell.angle_beta   90.00
_cell.angle_gamma   90.00
#
_symmetry.space_group_name_H-M   'P 1'
#
loop_
_entity.id
_entity.type
_entity.pdbx_description
1 polymer ?
#
loop_
_entity_poly.entity_id
_entity_poly.type
_entity_poly.pdbx_seq_one_letter_code
_entity_poly.pdbx_strand_id
1 'polypeptide(L)'
;MTEEIFKGAGDRYNGITVDSQIEYTENDFLSILNNSLKKWSEQNKRCIWFKVNIKHADWVPILAKAGFDFHHSRDSFVMMYKWLPTNSKANLPPACHTNLGVGGMVFNSQNQILVVVEQHTDIVHWKLPGGYVERGEDIKDAVIREVMEETGIEASFDSIVTLRHSHNSMFGNSDIYIVVMLKAISDTINKSEIEIAACQWMDVDEYLNHPNVHEFNRSIVSQALELRERKLKLNLYTKTLKFSNWSKEITNLVLEDSEE
;
A
#
# COMPACT_ATOMS: atom_id res chain seq x y z
N MET A 1 -31.58 -5.93 37.27
CA MET A 1 -31.23 -4.98 36.20
C MET A 1 -30.33 -5.71 35.24
N THR A 2 -30.64 -5.72 33.94
CA THR A 2 -29.76 -6.32 32.92
C THR A 2 -28.45 -5.52 32.88
N GLU A 3 -27.33 -6.19 33.12
CA GLU A 3 -26.00 -5.59 33.00
C GLU A 3 -25.80 -5.03 31.59
N GLU A 4 -25.44 -3.75 31.50
CA GLU A 4 -25.14 -3.09 30.22
C GLU A 4 -23.87 -3.69 29.61
N ILE A 5 -23.91 -3.94 28.30
CA ILE A 5 -22.82 -4.53 27.51
C ILE A 5 -22.73 -3.83 26.15
N PHE A 6 -21.57 -3.91 25.52
CA PHE A 6 -21.43 -3.59 24.11
C PHE A 6 -22.14 -4.64 23.25
N LYS A 7 -22.79 -4.18 22.18
CA LYS A 7 -23.40 -5.05 21.17
C LYS A 7 -22.32 -5.59 20.23
N GLY A 8 -21.54 -4.70 19.65
CA GLY A 8 -20.51 -4.97 18.65
C GLY A 8 -21.04 -5.62 17.37
N ALA A 9 -20.21 -5.63 16.33
CA ALA A 9 -20.45 -6.35 15.09
C ALA A 9 -19.69 -7.67 15.10
N GLY A 10 -20.40 -8.79 14.88
CA GLY A 10 -19.79 -10.11 14.79
C GLY A 10 -19.09 -10.35 13.44
N ASP A 11 -17.99 -11.11 13.45
CA ASP A 11 -17.27 -11.52 12.24
C ASP A 11 -17.40 -13.03 11.95
N ARG A 12 -16.94 -13.45 10.75
CA ARG A 12 -16.99 -14.85 10.29
C ARG A 12 -16.13 -15.83 11.11
N TYR A 13 -15.25 -15.33 11.97
CA TYR A 13 -14.36 -16.11 12.84
C TYR A 13 -14.84 -16.14 14.29
N ASN A 14 -16.10 -15.76 14.54
CA ASN A 14 -16.69 -15.63 15.88
C ASN A 14 -15.98 -14.58 16.76
N GLY A 15 -15.39 -13.56 16.15
CA GLY A 15 -14.94 -12.35 16.83
C GLY A 15 -16.07 -11.30 16.94
N ILE A 16 -15.77 -10.22 17.66
CA ILE A 16 -16.65 -9.06 17.84
C ILE A 16 -15.82 -7.79 17.71
N THR A 17 -16.34 -6.82 16.97
CA THR A 17 -15.74 -5.48 16.84
C THR A 17 -16.66 -4.42 17.42
N VAL A 18 -16.15 -3.65 18.38
CA VAL A 18 -16.81 -2.45 18.90
C VAL A 18 -16.17 -1.23 18.24
N ASP A 19 -16.99 -0.38 17.62
CA ASP A 19 -16.54 0.91 17.10
C ASP A 19 -16.98 2.01 18.07
N SER A 20 -16.01 2.71 18.63
CA SER A 20 -16.25 3.80 19.57
C SER A 20 -17.02 4.97 18.94
N GLN A 21 -17.11 5.10 17.61
CA GLN A 21 -18.00 6.08 16.97
C GLN A 21 -19.47 5.66 16.98
N ILE A 22 -19.75 4.36 17.12
CA ILE A 22 -21.11 3.80 17.03
C ILE A 22 -21.67 3.55 18.43
N GLU A 23 -20.85 3.01 19.33
CA GLU A 23 -21.26 2.56 20.66
C GLU A 23 -20.55 3.33 21.78
N TYR A 24 -20.33 4.64 21.58
CA TYR A 24 -19.75 5.49 22.61
C TYR A 24 -20.65 5.55 23.85
N THR A 25 -20.02 5.66 25.01
CA THR A 25 -20.70 5.82 26.30
C THR A 25 -19.93 6.77 27.20
N GLU A 26 -20.65 7.71 27.81
CA GLU A 26 -20.13 8.56 28.90
C GLU A 26 -20.28 7.88 30.27
N ASN A 27 -20.98 6.75 30.33
CA ASN A 27 -21.12 5.92 31.54
C ASN A 27 -19.79 5.19 31.85
N ASP A 28 -19.75 4.44 32.95
CA ASP A 28 -18.57 3.67 33.38
C ASP A 28 -18.17 2.59 32.34
N PHE A 29 -17.34 3.00 31.37
CA PHE A 29 -16.80 2.17 30.31
C PHE A 29 -16.16 0.89 30.85
N LEU A 30 -15.46 0.96 31.98
CA LEU A 30 -14.80 -0.20 32.57
C LEU A 30 -15.80 -1.25 33.05
N SER A 31 -16.90 -0.82 33.69
CA SER A 31 -17.98 -1.72 34.08
C SER A 31 -18.61 -2.40 32.86
N ILE A 32 -18.94 -1.64 31.82
CA ILE A 32 -19.54 -2.18 30.57
C ILE A 32 -18.57 -3.14 29.88
N LEU A 33 -17.28 -2.80 29.81
CA LEU A 33 -16.22 -3.65 29.25
C LEU A 33 -16.14 -4.99 30.00
N ASN A 34 -16.12 -4.97 31.33
CA ASN A 34 -16.02 -6.18 32.15
C ASN A 34 -17.24 -7.10 31.96
N ASN A 35 -18.45 -6.53 31.98
CA ASN A 35 -19.68 -7.28 31.72
C ASN A 35 -19.68 -7.89 30.31
N SER A 36 -19.22 -7.12 29.32
CA SER A 36 -19.12 -7.56 27.93
C SER A 36 -18.12 -8.73 27.77
N LEU A 37 -16.92 -8.59 28.34
CA LEU A 37 -15.88 -9.64 28.29
C LEU A 37 -16.35 -10.95 28.95
N LYS A 38 -17.04 -10.86 30.09
CA LYS A 38 -17.62 -12.03 30.76
C LYS A 38 -18.62 -12.74 29.85
N LYS A 39 -19.60 -12.00 29.33
CA LYS A 39 -20.63 -12.56 28.43
C LYS A 39 -20.04 -13.13 27.15
N TRP A 40 -19.10 -12.43 26.51
CA TRP A 40 -18.47 -12.90 25.28
C TRP A 40 -17.62 -14.15 25.50
N SER A 41 -17.00 -14.28 26.67
CA SER A 41 -16.29 -15.51 27.06
C SER A 41 -17.26 -16.68 27.21
N GLU A 42 -18.41 -16.50 27.88
CA GLU A 42 -19.47 -17.51 27.99
C GLU A 42 -20.05 -17.92 26.61
N GLN A 43 -20.07 -16.98 25.66
CA GLN A 43 -20.49 -17.20 24.28
C GLN A 43 -19.39 -17.79 23.38
N ASN A 44 -18.23 -18.15 23.94
CA ASN A 44 -17.08 -18.68 23.22
C ASN A 44 -16.60 -17.77 22.08
N LYS A 45 -16.75 -16.45 22.24
CA LYS A 45 -16.19 -15.47 21.30
C LYS A 45 -14.67 -15.57 21.31
N ARG A 46 -14.06 -15.30 20.15
CA ARG A 46 -12.63 -15.49 19.94
C ARG A 46 -11.86 -14.19 20.14
N CYS A 47 -11.77 -13.38 19.08
CA CYS A 47 -11.08 -12.10 19.15
C CYS A 47 -12.09 -10.98 19.40
N ILE A 48 -11.80 -10.14 20.39
CA ILE A 48 -12.52 -8.90 20.64
C ILE A 48 -11.69 -7.75 20.12
N TRP A 49 -12.29 -6.92 19.30
CA TRP A 49 -11.67 -5.76 18.67
C TRP A 49 -12.32 -4.48 19.17
N PHE A 50 -11.50 -3.46 19.40
CA PHE A 50 -11.96 -2.10 19.66
C PHE A 50 -11.33 -1.17 18.62
N LYS A 51 -12.18 -0.59 17.78
CA LYS A 51 -11.81 0.54 16.93
C LYS A 51 -12.02 1.82 17.74
N VAL A 52 -10.93 2.31 18.32
CA VAL A 52 -10.92 3.50 19.16
C VAL A 52 -10.55 4.70 18.30
N ASN A 53 -11.55 5.55 18.03
CA ASN A 53 -11.36 6.78 17.27
C ASN A 53 -10.66 7.81 18.16
N ILE A 54 -9.90 8.72 17.54
CA ILE A 54 -9.02 9.67 18.24
C ILE A 54 -9.76 10.56 19.25
N LYS A 55 -11.05 10.84 19.01
CA LYS A 55 -11.91 11.59 19.92
C LYS A 55 -12.23 10.87 21.23
N HIS A 56 -12.07 9.54 21.26
CA HIS A 56 -12.34 8.67 22.41
C HIS A 56 -11.05 7.95 22.86
N ALA A 57 -9.89 8.60 22.68
CA ALA A 57 -8.58 8.03 23.00
C ALA A 57 -8.41 7.70 24.49
N ASP A 58 -9.25 8.24 25.36
CA ASP A 58 -9.35 7.94 26.78
C ASP A 58 -9.73 6.46 27.06
N TRP A 59 -10.33 5.75 26.09
CA TRP A 59 -10.57 4.31 26.19
C TRP A 59 -9.30 3.46 26.09
N VAL A 60 -8.27 3.94 25.38
CA VAL A 60 -7.01 3.21 25.12
C VAL A 60 -6.33 2.74 26.41
N PRO A 61 -6.05 3.61 27.41
CA PRO A 61 -5.40 3.17 28.65
C PRO A 61 -6.26 2.18 29.44
N ILE A 62 -7.59 2.25 29.35
CA ILE A 62 -8.49 1.30 30.04
C ILE A 62 -8.43 -0.08 29.37
N LEU A 63 -8.51 -0.11 28.04
CA LEU A 63 -8.39 -1.33 27.24
C LEU A 63 -7.02 -1.99 27.43
N ALA A 64 -5.93 -1.22 27.41
CA ALA A 64 -4.58 -1.73 27.65
C ALA A 64 -4.45 -2.39 29.03
N LYS A 65 -4.98 -1.75 30.09
CA LYS A 65 -5.02 -2.33 31.45
C LYS A 65 -5.89 -3.59 31.52
N ALA A 66 -6.94 -3.66 30.71
CA ALA A 66 -7.77 -4.86 30.56
C ALA A 66 -7.10 -5.95 29.70
N GLY A 67 -5.85 -5.76 29.26
CA GLY A 67 -5.07 -6.72 28.50
C GLY A 67 -5.48 -6.82 27.03
N PHE A 68 -5.91 -5.71 26.43
CA PHE A 68 -5.92 -5.53 24.99
C PHE A 68 -4.55 -5.02 24.52
N ASP A 69 -4.16 -5.40 23.31
CA ASP A 69 -2.92 -4.94 22.66
C ASP A 69 -3.23 -4.18 21.36
N PHE A 70 -2.27 -3.42 20.84
CA PHE A 70 -2.39 -2.74 19.57
C PHE A 70 -2.26 -3.72 18.41
N HIS A 71 -3.14 -3.59 17.43
CA HIS A 71 -2.99 -4.27 16.15
C HIS A 71 -2.47 -3.32 15.08
N HIS A 72 -3.15 -2.20 14.84
CA HIS A 72 -2.77 -1.20 13.86
C HIS A 72 -3.43 0.14 14.17
N SER A 73 -2.91 1.23 13.60
CA SER A 73 -3.63 2.50 13.50
C SER A 73 -3.79 2.89 12.03
N ARG A 74 -4.81 3.69 11.74
CA ARG A 74 -4.99 4.39 10.46
C ARG A 74 -5.71 5.71 10.73
N ASP A 75 -5.36 6.73 9.96
CA ASP A 75 -6.01 8.05 9.99
C ASP A 75 -6.20 8.56 11.43
N SER A 76 -7.44 8.50 11.91
CA SER A 76 -7.86 8.96 13.25
C SER A 76 -8.38 7.83 14.14
N PHE A 77 -7.85 6.60 14.02
CA PHE A 77 -8.18 5.52 14.96
C PHE A 77 -7.00 4.59 15.26
N VAL A 78 -7.09 3.91 16.41
CA VAL A 78 -6.29 2.74 16.75
C VAL A 78 -7.20 1.51 16.88
N MET A 79 -6.79 0.39 16.29
CA MET A 79 -7.41 -0.90 16.46
C MET A 79 -6.68 -1.65 17.58
N MET A 80 -7.41 -1.93 18.66
CA MET A 80 -6.95 -2.76 19.77
C MET A 80 -7.64 -4.12 19.74
N TYR A 81 -6.98 -5.15 20.23
CA TYR A 81 -7.54 -6.50 20.25
C TYR A 81 -7.25 -7.26 21.54
N LYS A 82 -8.12 -8.21 21.88
CA LYS A 82 -7.91 -9.20 22.94
C LYS A 82 -8.38 -10.57 22.48
N TRP A 83 -7.51 -11.56 22.62
CA TRP A 83 -7.85 -12.96 22.38
C TRP A 83 -8.41 -13.58 23.65
N LEU A 84 -9.65 -14.07 23.61
CA LEU A 84 -10.31 -14.69 24.78
C LEU A 84 -9.96 -16.18 24.99
N PRO A 85 -9.83 -17.02 23.95
CA PRO A 85 -9.54 -18.43 24.15
C PRO A 85 -8.22 -18.66 24.90
N THR A 86 -8.27 -19.38 26.01
CA THR A 86 -7.11 -19.68 26.87
C THR A 86 -6.34 -20.92 26.43
N ASN A 87 -6.97 -21.78 25.62
CA ASN A 87 -6.40 -23.04 25.13
C ASN A 87 -5.69 -22.90 23.76
N SER A 88 -5.57 -21.69 23.21
CA SER A 88 -4.94 -21.45 21.92
C SER A 88 -4.25 -20.09 21.86
N LYS A 89 -3.23 -20.00 21.02
CA LYS A 89 -2.62 -18.70 20.68
C LYS A 89 -3.51 -17.95 19.69
N ALA A 90 -3.48 -16.63 19.76
CA ALA A 90 -4.12 -15.77 18.77
C ALA A 90 -3.56 -16.10 17.38
N ASN A 91 -4.43 -16.41 16.43
CA ASN A 91 -4.08 -16.64 15.03
C ASN A 91 -4.67 -15.51 14.18
N LEU A 92 -4.22 -14.30 14.47
CA LEU A 92 -4.64 -13.07 13.79
C LEU A 92 -3.60 -12.74 12.72
N PRO A 93 -4.00 -12.38 11.50
CA PRO A 93 -3.07 -11.83 10.53
C PRO A 93 -2.38 -10.59 11.14
N PRO A 94 -1.07 -10.42 10.97
CA PRO A 94 -0.41 -9.20 11.42
C PRO A 94 -0.94 -7.99 10.64
N ALA A 95 -0.71 -6.80 11.18
CA ALA A 95 -0.94 -5.56 10.43
C ALA A 95 -0.08 -5.51 9.16
N CYS A 96 -0.60 -4.87 8.11
CA CYS A 96 0.16 -4.65 6.88
C CYS A 96 1.44 -3.87 7.22
N HIS A 97 2.59 -4.47 6.95
CA HIS A 97 3.93 -3.97 7.28
C HIS A 97 4.83 -3.85 6.04
N THR A 98 4.27 -4.00 4.84
CA THR A 98 4.99 -3.89 3.58
C THR A 98 4.46 -2.68 2.84
N ASN A 99 5.36 -1.73 2.55
CA ASN A 99 5.06 -0.61 1.69
C ASN A 99 5.10 -1.06 0.23
N LEU A 100 4.28 -0.42 -0.61
CA LEU A 100 4.24 -0.67 -2.04
C LEU A 100 4.54 0.63 -2.76
N GLY A 101 5.65 0.66 -3.50
CA GLY A 101 6.05 1.76 -4.36
C GLY A 101 6.04 1.35 -5.84
N VAL A 102 5.96 2.35 -6.71
CA VAL A 102 6.00 2.19 -8.17
C VAL A 102 7.01 3.13 -8.79
N GLY A 103 7.63 2.70 -9.89
CA GLY A 103 8.51 3.52 -10.72
C GLY A 103 8.11 3.47 -12.18
N GLY A 104 8.03 4.62 -12.84
CA GLY A 104 7.67 4.76 -14.24
C GLY A 104 8.90 4.91 -15.13
N MET A 105 9.20 3.87 -15.93
CA MET A 105 10.15 3.97 -17.04
C MET A 105 9.41 4.43 -18.29
N VAL A 106 9.30 5.74 -18.46
CA VAL A 106 8.58 6.36 -19.57
C VAL A 106 9.50 6.49 -20.77
N PHE A 107 9.12 5.91 -21.91
CA PHE A 107 9.80 6.11 -23.19
C PHE A 107 9.06 7.14 -24.06
N ASN A 108 9.80 8.06 -24.67
CA ASN A 108 9.28 8.92 -25.74
C ASN A 108 9.50 8.33 -27.14
N SER A 109 9.01 9.02 -28.17
CA SER A 109 9.14 8.58 -29.56
C SER A 109 10.59 8.55 -30.09
N GLN A 110 11.50 9.26 -29.42
CA GLN A 110 12.94 9.29 -29.72
C GLN A 110 13.72 8.20 -28.97
N ASN A 111 13.04 7.27 -28.30
CA ASN A 111 13.64 6.19 -27.51
C ASN A 111 14.51 6.71 -26.35
N GLN A 112 14.15 7.86 -25.78
CA GLN A 112 14.73 8.42 -24.57
C GLN A 112 13.86 8.07 -23.37
N ILE A 113 14.44 8.09 -22.18
CA ILE A 113 13.72 7.84 -20.93
C ILE A 113 13.56 9.09 -20.10
N LEU A 114 12.42 9.22 -19.43
CA LEU A 114 12.15 10.31 -18.50
C LEU A 114 12.85 10.04 -17.17
N VAL A 115 13.64 10.99 -16.70
CA VAL A 115 14.40 10.87 -15.45
C VAL A 115 14.24 12.11 -14.59
N VAL A 116 14.26 11.90 -13.27
CA VAL A 116 14.10 12.96 -12.27
C VAL A 116 15.20 12.92 -11.22
N VAL A 117 15.41 14.06 -10.56
CA VAL A 117 16.21 14.22 -9.33
C VAL A 117 15.30 14.78 -8.25
N GLU A 118 15.26 14.14 -7.08
CA GLU A 118 14.48 14.63 -5.93
C GLU A 118 15.04 15.95 -5.38
N GLN A 119 14.17 16.84 -4.94
CA GLN A 119 14.51 18.14 -4.36
C GLN A 119 15.11 18.02 -2.95
N HIS A 120 14.64 17.06 -2.16
CA HIS A 120 14.91 16.95 -0.72
C HIS A 120 15.74 15.71 -0.36
N THR A 121 16.80 15.46 -1.12
CA THR A 121 17.71 14.33 -0.90
C THR A 121 19.16 14.79 -0.69
N ASP A 122 19.86 14.13 0.21
CA ASP A 122 21.30 14.34 0.43
C ASP A 122 22.16 13.74 -0.71
N ILE A 123 21.57 12.87 -1.52
CA ILE A 123 22.26 12.14 -2.61
C ILE A 123 21.61 12.50 -3.93
N VAL A 124 22.28 13.39 -4.68
CA VAL A 124 21.84 13.78 -6.03
C VAL A 124 22.11 12.63 -7.00
N HIS A 125 21.04 11.94 -7.42
CA HIS A 125 21.10 10.89 -8.42
C HIS A 125 19.89 10.96 -9.34
N TRP A 126 20.08 10.54 -10.59
CA TRP A 126 18.97 10.37 -11.53
C TRP A 126 18.23 9.07 -11.22
N LYS A 127 16.92 9.18 -11.06
CA LYS A 127 16.01 8.06 -10.87
C LYS A 127 14.86 8.11 -11.87
N LEU A 128 14.10 7.02 -11.93
CA LEU A 128 12.80 7.01 -12.60
C LEU A 128 11.80 7.78 -11.73
N PRO A 129 10.83 8.51 -12.34
CA PRO A 129 9.72 9.10 -11.59
C PRO A 129 8.88 8.02 -10.90
N GLY A 130 8.29 8.34 -9.75
CA GLY A 130 7.48 7.38 -9.01
C GLY A 130 7.40 7.62 -7.51
N GLY A 131 6.43 6.96 -6.88
CA GLY A 131 6.11 7.12 -5.47
C GLY A 131 5.34 5.94 -4.89
N TYR A 132 4.54 6.20 -3.85
CA TYR A 132 3.79 5.17 -3.14
C TYR A 132 2.46 4.88 -3.81
N VAL A 133 2.05 3.61 -3.80
CA VAL A 133 0.69 3.23 -4.19
C VAL A 133 -0.27 3.58 -3.06
N GLU A 134 -1.27 4.40 -3.35
CA GLU A 134 -2.25 4.81 -2.36
C GLU A 134 -3.24 3.68 -2.02
N ARG A 135 -3.93 3.84 -0.88
CA ARG A 135 -4.88 2.83 -0.41
C ARG A 135 -6.06 2.70 -1.38
N GLY A 136 -6.17 1.53 -2.00
CA GLY A 136 -7.25 1.23 -2.94
C GLY A 136 -6.95 1.64 -4.38
N GLU A 137 -5.73 2.09 -4.65
CA GLU A 137 -5.23 2.45 -5.97
C GLU A 137 -4.63 1.23 -6.68
N ASP A 138 -4.84 1.12 -8.00
CA ASP A 138 -4.19 0.11 -8.83
C ASP A 138 -2.76 0.53 -9.17
N ILE A 139 -1.84 -0.43 -9.28
CA ILE A 139 -0.42 -0.20 -9.63
C ILE A 139 -0.24 0.65 -10.90
N LYS A 140 -1.06 0.39 -11.93
CA LYS A 140 -1.02 1.12 -13.21
C LYS A 140 -1.43 2.59 -13.03
N ASP A 141 -2.41 2.84 -12.16
CA ASP A 141 -2.98 4.17 -11.96
C ASP A 141 -2.03 4.99 -11.09
N ALA A 142 -1.46 4.36 -10.05
CA ALA A 142 -0.41 4.94 -9.22
C ALA A 142 0.77 5.43 -10.05
N VAL A 143 1.34 4.58 -10.92
CA VAL A 143 2.54 4.99 -11.67
C VAL A 143 2.23 6.08 -12.70
N ILE A 144 1.04 6.10 -13.30
CA ILE A 144 0.62 7.15 -14.23
C ILE A 144 0.40 8.47 -13.47
N ARG A 145 -0.24 8.42 -12.29
CA ARG A 145 -0.42 9.58 -11.41
C ARG A 145 0.92 10.18 -11.00
N GLU A 146 1.82 9.36 -10.48
CA GLU A 146 3.15 9.81 -10.01
C GLU A 146 3.97 10.47 -11.13
N VAL A 147 3.98 9.87 -12.34
CA VAL A 147 4.63 10.49 -13.50
C VAL A 147 4.03 11.86 -13.82
N MET A 148 2.71 11.96 -13.83
CA MET A 148 2.01 13.22 -14.08
C MET A 148 2.32 14.27 -13.00
N GLU A 149 2.26 13.90 -11.72
CA GLU A 149 2.47 14.79 -10.58
C GLU A 149 3.91 15.33 -10.53
N GLU A 150 4.91 14.46 -10.72
CA GLU A 150 6.32 14.84 -10.65
C GLU A 150 6.79 15.61 -11.89
N THR A 151 6.27 15.28 -13.08
CA THR A 151 6.87 15.69 -14.37
C THR A 151 5.94 16.41 -15.34
N GLY A 152 4.63 16.35 -15.12
CA GLY A 152 3.62 16.87 -16.06
C GLY A 152 3.44 16.04 -17.34
N ILE A 153 4.12 14.89 -17.47
CA ILE A 153 4.03 14.03 -18.66
C ILE A 153 2.79 13.14 -18.58
N GLU A 154 1.99 13.15 -19.64
CA GLU A 154 0.93 12.17 -19.85
C GLU A 154 1.57 10.89 -20.36
N ALA A 155 1.23 9.76 -19.75
CA ALA A 155 1.78 8.46 -20.12
C ALA A 155 0.71 7.37 -20.09
N SER A 156 0.94 6.33 -20.87
CA SER A 156 0.09 5.14 -20.93
C SER A 156 0.84 3.91 -20.46
N PHE A 157 0.12 3.01 -19.79
CA PHE A 157 0.67 1.73 -19.35
C PHE A 157 1.14 0.91 -20.55
N ASP A 158 2.39 0.43 -20.48
CA ASP A 158 2.88 -0.56 -21.42
C ASP A 158 3.08 -1.92 -20.75
N SER A 159 4.06 -2.08 -19.86
CA SER A 159 4.38 -3.39 -19.28
C SER A 159 4.89 -3.25 -17.86
N ILE A 160 4.62 -4.21 -16.99
CA ILE A 160 5.50 -4.40 -15.82
C ILE A 160 6.89 -4.82 -16.33
N VAL A 161 7.94 -4.27 -15.74
CA VAL A 161 9.32 -4.67 -16.04
C VAL A 161 9.78 -5.70 -15.02
N THR A 162 9.73 -5.33 -13.74
CA THR A 162 10.25 -6.13 -12.64
C THR A 162 9.72 -5.64 -11.30
N LEU A 163 10.06 -6.34 -10.23
CA LEU A 163 9.85 -5.89 -8.86
C LEU A 163 11.11 -6.08 -8.04
N ARG A 164 11.33 -5.18 -7.08
CA ARG A 164 12.29 -5.34 -5.99
C ARG A 164 11.52 -5.60 -4.71
N HIS A 165 11.98 -6.57 -3.94
CA HIS A 165 11.53 -6.78 -2.57
C HIS A 165 12.71 -6.61 -1.63
N SER A 166 12.59 -5.70 -0.67
CA SER A 166 13.65 -5.35 0.29
C SER A 166 13.11 -5.27 1.72
N HIS A 167 14.01 -5.37 2.69
CA HIS A 167 13.70 -5.43 4.11
C HIS A 167 14.49 -4.38 4.88
N ASN A 168 14.06 -4.13 6.13
CA ASN A 168 14.67 -3.13 7.03
C ASN A 168 14.59 -1.70 6.48
N SER A 169 13.48 -1.38 5.81
CA SER A 169 13.13 -0.02 5.40
C SER A 169 12.61 0.79 6.59
N MET A 170 11.91 1.89 6.35
CA MET A 170 11.35 2.74 7.41
C MET A 170 10.61 1.92 8.48
N PHE A 171 10.96 2.17 9.75
CA PHE A 171 10.39 1.50 10.93
C PHE A 171 10.56 -0.03 10.94
N GLY A 172 11.55 -0.57 10.22
CA GLY A 172 11.80 -2.02 10.13
C GLY A 172 10.87 -2.77 9.18
N ASN A 173 10.07 -2.04 8.40
CA ASN A 173 9.14 -2.61 7.43
C ASN A 173 9.84 -3.17 6.19
N SER A 174 9.09 -3.97 5.43
CA SER A 174 9.49 -4.38 4.07
C SER A 174 9.03 -3.36 3.04
N ASP A 175 9.65 -3.37 1.88
CA ASP A 175 9.31 -2.54 0.72
C ASP A 175 9.25 -3.40 -0.54
N ILE A 176 8.14 -3.31 -1.27
CA ILE A 176 8.02 -3.82 -2.64
C ILE A 176 7.99 -2.62 -3.57
N TYR A 177 8.91 -2.57 -4.52
CA TYR A 177 8.98 -1.53 -5.54
C TYR A 177 8.79 -2.15 -6.92
N ILE A 178 7.71 -1.79 -7.60
CA ILE A 178 7.35 -2.33 -8.92
C ILE A 178 7.73 -1.31 -10.00
N VAL A 179 8.52 -1.73 -10.99
CA VAL A 179 8.84 -0.86 -12.12
C VAL A 179 7.96 -1.18 -13.31
N VAL A 180 7.38 -0.14 -13.88
CA VAL A 180 6.44 -0.18 -14.99
C VAL A 180 7.01 0.59 -16.15
N MET A 181 7.05 -0.04 -17.32
CA MET A 181 7.31 0.60 -18.60
C MET A 181 6.06 1.33 -19.06
N LEU A 182 6.25 2.58 -19.46
CA LEU A 182 5.19 3.47 -19.92
C LEU A 182 5.58 4.06 -21.27
N LYS A 183 4.57 4.38 -22.07
CA LYS A 183 4.71 5.14 -23.32
C LYS A 183 4.26 6.57 -23.10
N ALA A 184 5.12 7.54 -23.39
CA ALA A 184 4.76 8.95 -23.34
C ALA A 184 3.66 9.25 -24.37
N ILE A 185 2.65 10.00 -23.94
CA ILE A 185 1.60 10.58 -24.78
C ILE A 185 1.95 12.06 -25.09
N SER A 186 2.62 12.74 -24.15
CA SER A 186 3.13 14.10 -24.31
C SER A 186 4.64 14.15 -24.06
N ASP A 187 5.31 15.17 -24.63
CA ASP A 187 6.77 15.34 -24.52
C ASP A 187 7.18 16.57 -23.69
N THR A 188 6.24 17.49 -23.41
CA THR A 188 6.54 18.75 -22.72
C THR A 188 6.59 18.55 -21.21
N ILE A 189 7.78 18.61 -20.65
CA ILE A 189 8.01 18.49 -19.20
C ILE A 189 7.53 19.77 -18.49
N ASN A 190 6.74 19.57 -17.44
CA ASN A 190 6.35 20.59 -16.47
C ASN A 190 6.52 20.01 -15.06
N LYS A 191 7.75 20.05 -14.54
CA LYS A 191 8.11 19.38 -13.28
C LYS A 191 7.46 20.03 -12.04
N SER A 192 7.26 19.24 -11.00
CA SER A 192 6.91 19.73 -9.67
C SER A 192 8.05 20.54 -9.06
N GLU A 193 7.80 21.79 -8.69
CA GLU A 193 8.76 22.65 -7.97
C GLU A 193 8.90 22.28 -6.49
N ILE A 194 8.01 21.44 -5.96
CA ILE A 194 8.03 20.99 -4.57
C ILE A 194 8.89 19.75 -4.42
N GLU A 195 8.77 18.80 -5.35
CA GLU A 195 9.34 17.47 -5.20
C GLU A 195 10.60 17.25 -6.04
N ILE A 196 10.73 17.94 -7.18
CA ILE A 196 11.71 17.62 -8.23
C ILE A 196 12.66 18.80 -8.51
N ALA A 197 13.96 18.55 -8.27
CA ALA A 197 15.03 19.49 -8.59
C ALA A 197 15.31 19.58 -10.09
N ALA A 198 15.32 18.44 -10.77
CA ALA A 198 15.57 18.36 -12.20
C ALA A 198 14.76 17.24 -12.84
N CYS A 199 14.31 17.47 -14.08
CA CYS A 199 13.58 16.49 -14.88
C CYS A 199 14.00 16.66 -16.34
N GLN A 200 14.35 15.56 -17.02
CA GLN A 200 14.72 15.60 -18.43
C GLN A 200 14.45 14.28 -19.14
N TRP A 201 14.38 14.36 -20.47
CA TRP A 201 14.56 13.20 -21.34
C TRP A 201 16.05 12.90 -21.47
N MET A 202 16.45 11.66 -21.18
CA MET A 202 17.83 11.21 -21.26
C MET A 202 17.93 10.04 -22.23
N ASP A 203 18.95 10.05 -23.10
CA ASP A 203 19.22 8.91 -23.98
C ASP A 203 19.50 7.65 -23.15
N VAL A 204 18.98 6.50 -23.59
CA VAL A 204 19.10 5.24 -22.86
C VAL A 204 20.56 4.86 -22.60
N ASP A 205 21.41 5.02 -23.62
CA ASP A 205 22.85 4.74 -23.49
C ASP A 205 23.53 5.73 -22.55
N GLU A 206 23.10 6.99 -22.53
CA GLU A 206 23.60 7.96 -21.56
C GLU A 206 23.22 7.52 -20.15
N TYR A 207 21.94 7.22 -19.89
CA TYR A 207 21.48 6.78 -18.57
C TYR A 207 22.20 5.54 -18.06
N LEU A 208 22.38 4.54 -18.93
CA LEU A 208 23.08 3.30 -18.61
C LEU A 208 24.57 3.51 -18.30
N ASN A 209 25.16 4.65 -18.68
CA ASN A 209 26.56 5.00 -18.44
C ASN A 209 26.74 6.22 -17.50
N HIS A 210 25.68 6.94 -17.15
CA HIS A 210 25.75 8.20 -16.41
C HIS A 210 26.26 8.01 -14.97
N PRO A 211 27.28 8.73 -14.48
CA PRO A 211 27.91 8.45 -13.18
C PRO A 211 26.95 8.52 -11.97
N ASN A 212 25.93 9.38 -12.05
CA ASN A 212 24.94 9.57 -10.98
C ASN A 212 23.68 8.69 -11.14
N VAL A 213 23.77 7.53 -11.81
CA VAL A 213 22.68 6.53 -11.88
C VAL A 213 23.09 5.29 -11.08
N HIS A 214 22.25 4.89 -10.13
CA HIS A 214 22.50 3.69 -9.31
C HIS A 214 22.47 2.40 -10.14
N GLU A 215 23.30 1.43 -9.77
CA GLU A 215 23.42 0.12 -10.46
C GLU A 215 22.08 -0.60 -10.60
N PHE A 216 21.25 -0.58 -9.55
CA PHE A 216 19.92 -1.18 -9.58
C PHE A 216 19.05 -0.58 -10.70
N ASN A 217 19.04 0.74 -10.86
CA ASN A 217 18.28 1.40 -11.92
C ASN A 217 18.78 1.04 -13.32
N ARG A 218 20.10 0.85 -13.49
CA ARG A 218 20.67 0.36 -14.77
C ARG A 218 20.19 -1.05 -15.07
N SER A 219 20.23 -1.95 -14.08
CA SER A 219 19.74 -3.32 -14.22
C SER A 219 18.27 -3.38 -14.62
N ILE A 220 17.44 -2.46 -14.11
CA ILE A 220 16.04 -2.39 -14.51
C ILE A 220 15.88 -1.95 -15.97
N VAL A 221 16.63 -0.92 -16.42
CA VAL A 221 16.61 -0.50 -17.83
C VAL A 221 17.09 -1.62 -18.75
N SER A 222 18.15 -2.34 -18.39
CA SER A 222 18.59 -3.50 -19.17
C SER A 222 17.52 -4.59 -19.28
N GLN A 223 16.79 -4.90 -18.19
CA GLN A 223 15.67 -5.85 -18.22
C GLN A 223 14.52 -5.36 -19.09
N ALA A 224 14.18 -4.07 -19.05
CA ALA A 224 13.17 -3.47 -19.91
C ALA A 224 13.55 -3.60 -21.40
N LEU A 225 14.82 -3.36 -21.75
CA LEU A 225 15.31 -3.53 -23.10
C LEU A 225 15.26 -4.99 -23.56
N GLU A 226 15.60 -5.94 -22.68
CA GLU A 226 15.50 -7.38 -22.98
C GLU A 226 14.04 -7.79 -23.26
N LEU A 227 13.07 -7.31 -22.47
CA LEU A 227 11.65 -7.55 -22.71
C LEU A 227 11.22 -7.04 -24.09
N ARG A 228 11.65 -5.81 -24.45
CA ARG A 228 11.37 -5.23 -25.78
C ARG A 228 12.01 -6.03 -26.91
N GLU A 229 13.28 -6.41 -26.77
CA GLU A 229 14.01 -7.21 -27.76
C GLU A 229 13.33 -8.57 -27.99
N ARG A 230 12.87 -9.20 -26.91
CA ARG A 230 12.16 -10.48 -26.94
C ARG A 230 10.68 -10.36 -27.33
N LYS A 231 10.18 -9.14 -27.54
CA LYS A 231 8.75 -8.85 -27.79
C LYS A 231 7.87 -9.49 -26.72
N LEU A 232 8.22 -9.33 -25.45
CA LEU A 232 7.45 -9.84 -24.31
C LEU A 232 6.91 -8.69 -23.48
N LYS A 233 5.68 -8.84 -23.03
CA LYS A 233 4.98 -7.86 -22.19
C LYS A 233 4.32 -8.54 -21.00
N LEU A 234 4.49 -7.95 -19.83
CA LEU A 234 3.85 -8.36 -18.58
C LEU A 234 2.70 -7.39 -18.31
N ASN A 235 1.53 -7.74 -18.81
CA ASN A 235 0.34 -6.90 -18.78
C ASN A 235 -0.48 -7.12 -17.50
N LEU A 236 -1.28 -6.12 -17.11
CA LEU A 236 -2.18 -6.16 -15.97
C LEU A 236 -3.63 -6.21 -16.45
N TYR A 237 -4.28 -7.36 -16.23
CA TYR A 237 -5.68 -7.56 -16.60
C TYR A 237 -6.58 -7.60 -15.38
N THR A 238 -7.47 -6.61 -15.29
CA THR A 238 -8.53 -6.56 -14.27
C THR A 238 -9.76 -7.30 -14.76
N LYS A 239 -10.23 -8.26 -13.96
CA LYS A 239 -11.52 -8.93 -14.18
C LYS A 239 -12.35 -8.95 -12.91
N THR A 240 -13.66 -8.82 -13.06
CA THR A 240 -14.60 -9.02 -11.97
C THR A 240 -14.91 -10.50 -11.82
N LEU A 241 -14.46 -11.10 -10.72
CA LEU A 241 -14.89 -12.44 -10.32
C LEU A 241 -16.23 -12.35 -9.60
N LYS A 242 -17.20 -13.15 -10.05
CA LYS A 242 -18.52 -13.28 -9.41
C LYS A 242 -18.56 -14.54 -8.58
N PHE A 243 -18.88 -14.40 -7.30
CA PHE A 243 -19.17 -15.48 -6.37
C PHE A 243 -20.67 -15.48 -6.05
N SER A 244 -21.16 -16.51 -5.37
CA SER A 244 -22.58 -16.70 -5.12
C SER A 244 -23.27 -15.52 -4.40
N ASN A 245 -22.53 -14.74 -3.59
CA ASN A 245 -23.11 -13.70 -2.73
C ASN A 245 -22.39 -12.35 -2.84
N TRP A 246 -21.32 -12.25 -3.64
CA TRP A 246 -20.49 -11.05 -3.76
C TRP A 246 -19.64 -11.13 -5.03
N SER A 247 -19.10 -9.99 -5.46
CA SER A 247 -18.13 -9.91 -6.54
C SER A 247 -16.87 -9.19 -6.07
N LYS A 248 -15.74 -9.46 -6.74
CA LYS A 248 -14.49 -8.77 -6.49
C LYS A 248 -13.69 -8.60 -7.76
N GLU A 249 -13.15 -7.42 -7.94
CA GLU A 249 -12.18 -7.13 -8.99
C GLU A 249 -10.82 -7.69 -8.61
N ILE A 250 -10.19 -8.35 -9.57
CA ILE A 250 -8.87 -8.94 -9.42
C ILE A 250 -8.05 -8.57 -10.64
N THR A 251 -6.95 -7.87 -10.39
CA THR A 251 -5.91 -7.58 -11.38
C THR A 251 -4.89 -8.71 -11.37
N ASN A 252 -4.62 -9.29 -12.55
CA ASN A 252 -3.68 -10.39 -12.72
C ASN A 252 -2.55 -9.94 -13.64
N LEU A 253 -1.32 -10.37 -13.32
CA LEU A 253 -0.19 -10.27 -14.23
C LEU A 253 -0.28 -11.39 -15.28
N VAL A 254 -0.18 -11.03 -16.55
CA VAL A 254 -0.21 -11.97 -17.67
C VAL A 254 0.97 -11.69 -18.58
N LEU A 255 1.67 -12.75 -18.97
CA LEU A 255 2.68 -12.67 -20.01
C LEU A 255 1.99 -12.77 -21.38
N GLU A 256 2.29 -11.83 -22.25
CA GLU A 256 1.82 -11.79 -23.63
C GLU A 256 2.96 -11.44 -24.60
N ASP A 257 2.80 -11.82 -25.85
CA ASP A 257 3.67 -11.37 -26.93
C ASP A 257 3.33 -9.90 -27.28
N SER A 258 4.36 -9.09 -27.49
CA SER A 258 4.23 -7.72 -27.97
C SER A 258 3.94 -7.73 -29.47
N GLU A 259 2.87 -7.04 -29.89
CA GLU A 259 2.50 -6.89 -31.31
C GLU A 259 3.38 -5.87 -32.06
N GLU A 260 4.22 -5.12 -31.34
CA GLU A 260 5.21 -4.17 -31.87
C GLU A 260 6.59 -4.82 -32.12
#